data_AF-A0A8B9LC39-F1
#
_entry.id   AF-A0A8B9LC39-F1
#
_cell.length_a   1.000
_cell.length_b   1.000
_cell.length_c   1.000
_cell.angle_alpha   90.00
_cell.angle_beta   90.00
_cell.angle_gamma   90.00
#
_symmetry.space_group_name_H-M   'P 1'
#
loop_
_entity.id
_entity.type
_entity.pdbx_description
1 polymer ?
#
loop_
_entity_poly.entity_id
_entity_poly.type
_entity_poly.pdbx_seq_one_letter_code
_entity_poly.pdbx_strand_id
1 'polypeptide(L)'
;NSFYLRMNHLQERVDLLAVKVTQLDSTVEEVSLQDINMRKAFKSSTTQDQQVVSRASIPNPVMEIYHHGDKPPPLNILSPYRDDKKDALKFYTDPSYFFNLWKEKMLQATEDKRKEKRRQKTSAPAQAHMAQSKSRQVHPRSPLCSAEQQKQVEDPSREVKKVRKARNRRQEWNVLAYDKEFRPDARFTPSPYHGMSSEGSLSPDTYFLLVCFY
;
A
#
# COMPACT_ATOMS: atom_id res chain seq x y z
N ASN A 1 -9.67 -25.34 23.49
CA ASN A 1 -8.87 -26.34 22.75
C ASN A 1 -9.01 -26.13 21.23
N SER A 2 -8.51 -25.00 20.71
CA SER A 2 -8.74 -24.57 19.30
C SER A 2 -7.90 -25.35 18.29
N PHE A 3 -6.68 -25.70 18.66
CA PHE A 3 -5.76 -26.47 17.82
C PHE A 3 -6.34 -27.83 17.42
N TYR A 4 -6.93 -28.54 18.39
CA TYR A 4 -7.53 -29.85 18.16
C TYR A 4 -8.64 -29.83 17.10
N LEU A 5 -9.54 -28.85 17.16
CA LEU A 5 -10.61 -28.69 16.16
C LEU A 5 -10.06 -28.40 14.77
N ARG A 6 -9.04 -27.52 14.68
CA ARG A 6 -8.38 -27.20 13.41
C ARG A 6 -7.69 -28.42 12.81
N MET A 7 -7.07 -29.24 13.65
CA MET A 7 -6.37 -30.45 13.23
C MET A 7 -7.33 -31.51 12.70
N ASN A 8 -8.43 -31.80 13.41
CA ASN A 8 -9.43 -32.75 12.94
C ASN A 8 -10.04 -32.33 11.59
N HIS A 9 -10.41 -31.06 11.46
CA HIS A 9 -10.97 -30.55 10.21
C HIS A 9 -9.95 -30.59 9.05
N LEU A 10 -8.68 -30.35 9.34
CA LEU A 10 -7.63 -30.48 8.34
C LEU A 10 -7.44 -31.94 7.91
N GLN A 11 -7.50 -32.87 8.85
CA GLN A 11 -7.34 -34.30 8.57
C GLN A 11 -8.42 -34.81 7.62
N GLU A 12 -9.70 -34.54 7.90
CA GLU A 12 -10.80 -34.93 7.01
C GLU A 12 -10.63 -34.38 5.60
N ARG A 13 -10.18 -33.13 5.47
CA ARG A 13 -9.91 -32.50 4.17
C ARG A 13 -8.77 -33.16 3.42
N VAL A 14 -7.72 -33.59 4.13
CA VAL A 14 -6.58 -34.31 3.55
C VAL A 14 -7.04 -35.69 3.04
N ASP A 15 -7.82 -36.42 3.83
CA ASP A 15 -8.30 -37.75 3.47
C ASP A 15 -9.21 -37.70 2.23
N LEU A 16 -10.16 -36.75 2.20
CA LEU A 16 -11.02 -36.52 1.03
C LEU A 16 -10.22 -36.08 -0.20
N LEU A 17 -9.19 -35.24 -0.03
CA LEU A 17 -8.37 -34.79 -1.14
C LEU A 17 -7.52 -35.92 -1.70
N ALA A 18 -6.97 -36.80 -0.85
CA ALA A 18 -6.20 -37.96 -1.28
C ALA A 18 -7.03 -38.88 -2.19
N VAL A 19 -8.26 -39.20 -1.78
CA VAL A 19 -9.20 -40.01 -2.57
C VAL A 19 -9.49 -39.34 -3.93
N LYS A 20 -9.77 -38.03 -3.93
CA LYS A 20 -10.01 -37.27 -5.18
C LYS A 20 -8.82 -37.28 -6.11
N VAL A 21 -7.61 -37.06 -5.60
CA VAL A 21 -6.37 -37.03 -6.39
C VAL A 21 -6.10 -38.40 -7.02
N THR A 22 -6.33 -39.50 -6.30
CA THR A 22 -6.12 -40.85 -6.85
C THR A 22 -7.12 -41.25 -7.94
N GLN A 23 -8.29 -40.60 -7.99
CA GLN A 23 -9.34 -40.86 -8.99
C GLN A 23 -9.29 -39.93 -10.21
N LEU A 24 -8.33 -38.99 -10.27
CA LEU A 24 -8.17 -38.11 -11.42
C LEU A 24 -7.68 -38.89 -12.64
N ASP A 25 -8.44 -38.82 -13.74
CA ASP A 25 -8.05 -39.35 -15.05
C ASP A 25 -7.62 -38.19 -15.97
N SER A 26 -6.31 -38.04 -16.15
CA SER A 26 -5.71 -36.99 -16.96
C SER A 26 -5.95 -37.13 -18.47
N THR A 27 -6.47 -38.27 -18.93
CA THR A 27 -6.75 -38.52 -20.35
C THR A 27 -8.11 -37.97 -20.79
N VAL A 28 -9.01 -37.70 -19.83
CA VAL A 28 -10.38 -37.20 -20.07
C VAL A 28 -10.53 -35.72 -19.68
N GLU A 29 -9.67 -35.18 -18.83
CA GLU A 29 -9.80 -33.82 -18.28
C GLU A 29 -9.32 -32.75 -19.27
N GLU A 30 -10.21 -32.33 -20.19
CA GLU A 30 -9.94 -31.20 -21.10
C GLU A 30 -9.93 -29.86 -20.35
N VAL A 31 -8.81 -29.12 -20.43
CA VAL A 31 -8.68 -27.78 -19.84
C VAL A 31 -9.35 -26.74 -20.76
N SER A 32 -10.57 -26.33 -20.41
CA SER A 32 -11.31 -25.32 -21.17
C SER A 32 -10.72 -23.91 -21.01
N LEU A 33 -10.35 -23.27 -22.12
CA LEU A 33 -9.90 -21.86 -22.12
C LEU A 33 -11.02 -20.88 -21.73
N GLN A 34 -12.30 -21.26 -21.85
CA GLN A 34 -13.43 -20.43 -21.43
C GLN A 34 -13.49 -20.32 -19.89
N ASP A 35 -13.10 -21.37 -19.17
CA ASP A 35 -13.05 -21.37 -17.71
C ASP A 35 -12.02 -20.38 -17.16
N ILE A 36 -10.93 -20.12 -17.89
CA ILE A 36 -9.88 -19.19 -17.47
C ILE A 36 -10.39 -17.75 -17.40
N ASN A 37 -11.29 -17.35 -18.31
CA ASN A 37 -11.84 -15.99 -18.37
C ASN A 37 -13.07 -15.82 -17.45
N MET A 38 -13.81 -16.90 -17.20
CA MET A 38 -15.07 -16.85 -16.43
C MET A 38 -14.89 -17.21 -14.95
N ARG A 39 -13.82 -17.93 -14.56
CA ARG A 39 -13.54 -18.28 -13.16
C ARG A 39 -12.64 -17.23 -12.52
N LYS A 40 -12.94 -16.92 -11.26
CA LYS A 40 -12.02 -16.11 -10.44
C LYS A 40 -10.76 -16.93 -10.15
N ALA A 41 -9.60 -16.28 -10.25
CA ALA A 41 -8.34 -16.90 -9.87
C ALA A 41 -8.34 -17.31 -8.38
N PHE A 42 -7.64 -18.40 -8.07
CA PHE A 42 -7.42 -18.83 -6.69
C PHE A 42 -6.75 -17.71 -5.87
N LYS A 43 -7.19 -17.55 -4.63
CA LYS A 43 -6.60 -16.63 -3.65
C LYS A 43 -6.36 -17.37 -2.36
N SER A 44 -5.12 -17.34 -1.89
CA SER A 44 -4.76 -17.79 -0.55
C SER A 44 -5.23 -16.77 0.50
N SER A 45 -5.32 -17.21 1.75
CA SER A 45 -5.52 -16.27 2.86
C SER A 45 -4.36 -15.29 2.95
N THR A 46 -4.68 -14.02 3.19
CA THR A 46 -3.71 -12.93 3.42
C THR A 46 -4.02 -12.19 4.73
N THR A 47 -4.69 -12.86 5.66
CA THR A 47 -5.04 -12.30 6.98
C THR A 47 -3.78 -11.91 7.73
N GLN A 48 -3.73 -10.68 8.23
CA GLN A 48 -2.64 -10.16 9.06
C GLN A 48 -3.23 -9.66 10.37
N ASP A 49 -2.71 -10.16 11.48
CA ASP A 49 -3.16 -9.75 12.80
C ASP A 49 -2.71 -8.30 13.07
N GLN A 50 -3.66 -7.48 13.53
CA GLN A 50 -3.46 -6.07 13.82
C GLN A 50 -4.01 -5.76 15.21
N GLN A 51 -3.61 -4.62 15.77
CA GLN A 51 -4.05 -4.18 17.09
C GLN A 51 -3.78 -5.21 18.21
N VAL A 52 -2.63 -5.87 18.14
CA VAL A 52 -2.25 -6.99 19.05
C VAL A 52 -2.13 -6.58 20.52
N VAL A 53 -2.01 -5.27 20.81
CA VAL A 53 -1.96 -4.69 22.16
C VAL A 53 -3.27 -4.00 22.56
N SER A 54 -4.40 -4.37 21.96
CA SER A 54 -5.70 -3.84 22.35
C SER A 54 -6.09 -4.23 23.79
N ARG A 55 -7.05 -3.51 24.37
CA ARG A 55 -7.57 -3.85 25.71
C ARG A 55 -8.11 -5.28 25.82
N ALA A 56 -8.55 -5.88 24.72
CA ALA A 56 -9.06 -7.26 24.68
C ALA A 56 -7.96 -8.33 24.75
N SER A 57 -6.70 -7.98 24.46
CA SER A 57 -5.56 -8.90 24.55
C SER A 57 -4.79 -8.80 25.86
N ILE A 58 -5.24 -7.96 26.80
CA ILE A 58 -4.61 -7.85 28.12
C ILE A 58 -4.80 -9.16 28.90
N PRO A 59 -3.72 -9.78 29.40
CA PRO A 59 -3.83 -10.99 30.21
C PRO A 59 -4.59 -10.75 31.53
N ASN A 60 -5.30 -11.77 32.01
CA ASN A 60 -6.08 -11.70 33.26
C ASN A 60 -5.29 -11.15 34.46
N PRO A 61 -4.03 -11.57 34.74
CA PRO A 61 -3.29 -11.01 35.87
C PRO A 61 -3.01 -9.51 35.75
N VAL A 62 -2.75 -9.03 34.52
CA VAL A 62 -2.52 -7.60 34.26
C VAL A 62 -3.83 -6.82 34.39
N MET A 63 -4.95 -7.40 33.96
CA MET A 63 -6.28 -6.83 34.16
C MET A 63 -6.63 -6.71 35.66
N GLU A 64 -6.30 -7.73 36.45
CA GLU A 64 -6.49 -7.70 37.91
C GLU A 64 -5.72 -6.53 38.53
N ILE A 65 -4.44 -6.36 38.21
CA ILE A 65 -3.63 -5.23 38.70
C ILE A 65 -4.24 -3.89 38.25
N TYR A 66 -4.65 -3.78 36.99
CA TYR A 66 -5.28 -2.56 36.45
C TYR A 66 -6.54 -2.17 37.23
N HIS A 67 -7.35 -3.14 37.65
CA HIS A 67 -8.58 -2.88 38.40
C HIS A 67 -8.35 -2.35 39.82
N HIS A 68 -7.18 -2.60 40.41
CA HIS A 68 -6.81 -2.04 41.71
C HIS A 68 -6.26 -0.61 41.61
N GLY A 69 -5.97 -0.12 40.39
CA GLY A 69 -5.51 1.25 40.18
C GLY A 69 -6.60 2.30 40.40
N ASP A 70 -6.19 3.50 40.78
CA ASP A 70 -7.09 4.64 40.93
C ASP A 70 -7.71 5.03 39.59
N LYS A 71 -9.03 5.17 39.60
CA LYS A 71 -9.80 5.55 38.41
C LYS A 71 -9.67 7.05 38.15
N PRO A 72 -9.69 7.50 36.89
CA PRO A 72 -9.67 8.92 36.58
C PRO A 72 -10.90 9.61 37.17
N PRO A 73 -10.81 10.92 37.47
CA PRO A 73 -11.97 11.71 37.89
C PRO A 73 -13.12 11.55 36.89
N PRO A 74 -14.39 11.49 37.33
CA PRO A 74 -15.54 11.23 36.46
C PRO A 74 -15.93 12.46 35.64
N LEU A 75 -15.01 13.00 34.84
CA LEU A 75 -15.21 14.22 34.05
C LEU A 75 -16.29 14.04 32.96
N ASN A 76 -16.65 12.81 32.61
CA ASN A 76 -17.72 12.51 31.66
C ASN A 76 -19.07 13.13 32.04
N ILE A 77 -19.31 13.41 33.33
CA ILE A 77 -20.52 14.10 33.79
C ILE A 77 -20.61 15.54 33.27
N LEU A 78 -19.48 16.14 32.90
CA LEU A 78 -19.38 17.49 32.36
C LEU A 78 -19.55 17.52 30.83
N SER A 79 -19.43 16.38 30.14
CA SER A 79 -19.53 16.29 28.68
C SER A 79 -20.83 16.88 28.11
N PRO A 80 -22.03 16.71 28.72
CA PRO A 80 -23.27 17.32 28.24
C PRO A 80 -23.29 18.86 28.29
N TYR A 81 -22.46 19.47 29.14
CA TYR A 81 -22.42 20.91 29.35
C TYR A 81 -21.39 21.62 28.47
N ARG A 82 -20.72 20.90 27.56
CA ARG A 82 -19.69 21.45 26.67
C ARG A 82 -20.27 21.87 25.33
N ASP A 83 -19.91 23.06 24.87
CA ASP A 83 -20.33 23.58 23.56
C ASP A 83 -19.73 22.82 22.36
N ASP A 84 -18.51 22.29 22.53
CA ASP A 84 -17.77 21.59 21.47
C ASP A 84 -18.21 20.14 21.23
N LYS A 85 -19.13 19.63 22.06
CA LYS A 85 -19.63 18.23 22.04
C LYS A 85 -18.51 17.19 22.14
N LYS A 86 -17.34 17.57 22.67
CA LYS A 86 -16.24 16.65 22.91
C LYS A 86 -16.39 16.00 24.27
N ASP A 87 -15.87 14.79 24.39
CA ASP A 87 -15.80 14.10 25.66
C ASP A 87 -14.85 14.84 26.61
N ALA A 88 -15.38 15.29 27.75
CA ALA A 88 -14.63 16.03 28.75
C ALA A 88 -13.44 15.21 29.30
N LEU A 89 -13.57 13.89 29.42
CA LEU A 89 -12.49 13.04 29.91
C LEU A 89 -11.30 12.98 28.95
N LYS A 90 -11.52 13.16 27.64
CA LYS A 90 -10.43 13.22 26.64
C LYS A 90 -9.48 14.38 26.83
N PHE A 91 -9.89 15.42 27.56
CA PHE A 91 -8.99 16.52 27.95
C PHE A 91 -8.06 16.15 29.11
N TYR A 92 -8.38 15.09 29.85
CA TYR A 92 -7.55 14.55 30.92
C TYR A 92 -6.74 13.33 30.44
N THR A 93 -7.38 12.39 29.75
CA THR A 93 -6.75 11.18 29.20
C THR A 93 -7.38 10.81 27.86
N ASP A 94 -6.57 10.66 26.81
CA ASP A 94 -7.01 10.21 25.49
C ASP A 94 -6.06 9.13 24.95
N PRO A 95 -6.45 7.85 25.05
CA PRO A 95 -5.68 6.73 24.52
C PRO A 95 -5.49 6.77 23.00
N SER A 96 -6.42 7.44 22.29
CA SER A 96 -6.37 7.54 20.83
C SER A 96 -5.45 8.65 20.33
N TYR A 97 -4.95 9.51 21.22
CA TYR A 97 -4.17 10.70 20.89
C TYR A 97 -2.96 10.38 20.00
N PHE A 98 -2.12 9.43 20.43
CA PHE A 98 -0.90 9.06 19.71
C PHE A 98 -1.19 8.55 18.30
N PHE A 99 -2.21 7.71 18.16
CA PHE A 99 -2.60 7.17 16.86
C PHE A 99 -3.15 8.28 15.94
N ASN A 100 -4.01 9.15 16.45
CA ASN A 100 -4.58 10.25 15.68
C ASN A 100 -3.50 11.23 15.20
N LEU A 101 -2.57 11.61 16.10
CA LEU A 101 -1.45 12.46 15.76
C LEU A 101 -0.55 11.82 14.70
N TRP A 102 -0.19 10.55 14.88
CA TRP A 102 0.61 9.81 13.90
C TRP A 102 -0.08 9.74 12.54
N LYS A 103 -1.37 9.39 12.51
CA LYS A 103 -2.17 9.32 11.29
C LYS A 103 -2.19 10.66 10.55
N GLU A 104 -2.40 11.76 11.27
CA GLU A 104 -2.38 13.11 10.71
C GLU A 104 -1.01 13.42 10.08
N LYS A 105 0.09 13.14 10.79
CA LYS A 105 1.46 13.35 10.28
C LYS A 105 1.75 12.51 9.04
N MET A 106 1.31 11.26 9.00
CA MET A 106 1.53 10.38 7.84
C MET A 106 0.74 10.81 6.60
N LEU A 107 -0.51 11.26 6.78
CA LEU A 107 -1.31 11.81 5.69
C LEU A 107 -0.71 13.11 5.16
N GLN A 108 -0.27 13.99 6.06
CA GLN A 108 0.39 15.24 5.70
C GLN A 108 1.67 14.97 4.90
N ALA A 109 2.54 14.07 5.37
CA ALA A 109 3.76 13.69 4.67
C ALA A 109 3.48 13.09 3.27
N THR A 110 2.38 12.34 3.12
CA THR A 110 1.96 11.80 1.83
C THR A 110 1.54 12.91 0.85
N GLU A 111 0.79 13.89 1.35
CA GLU A 111 0.34 15.02 0.54
C GLU A 111 1.50 15.94 0.16
N ASP A 112 2.43 16.21 1.08
CA ASP A 112 3.62 17.03 0.81
C ASP A 112 4.53 16.35 -0.23
N LYS A 113 4.76 15.04 -0.12
CA LYS A 113 5.50 14.26 -1.12
C LYS A 113 4.83 14.32 -2.50
N ARG A 114 3.50 14.32 -2.55
CA ARG A 114 2.72 14.43 -3.80
C ARG A 114 2.84 15.82 -4.43
N LYS A 115 2.73 16.88 -3.62
CA LYS A 115 2.87 18.27 -4.05
C LYS A 115 4.28 18.56 -4.54
N GLU A 116 5.29 18.10 -3.82
CA GLU A 116 6.69 18.31 -4.17
C GLU A 116 7.05 17.64 -5.51
N LYS A 117 6.57 16.41 -5.75
CA LYS A 117 6.71 15.76 -7.06
C LYS A 117 6.07 16.55 -8.21
N ARG A 118 4.96 17.25 -7.97
CA ARG A 118 4.32 18.11 -8.99
C ARG A 118 5.16 19.36 -9.26
N ARG A 119 5.71 19.99 -8.22
CA ARG A 119 6.57 21.18 -8.32
C ARG A 119 7.82 20.88 -9.14
N GLN A 120 8.49 19.77 -8.85
CA GLN A 120 9.67 19.30 -9.59
C GLN A 120 9.38 19.02 -11.07
N LYS A 121 8.17 18.53 -11.39
CA LYS A 121 7.75 18.30 -12.79
C LYS A 121 7.43 19.59 -13.55
N THR A 122 6.97 20.64 -12.86
CA THR A 122 6.72 21.96 -13.46
C THR A 122 7.96 22.85 -13.50
N SER A 123 8.99 22.57 -12.69
CA SER A 123 10.23 23.35 -12.60
C SER A 123 11.40 22.78 -13.41
N ALA A 124 11.25 21.63 -14.08
CA ALA A 124 12.24 21.09 -15.02
C ALA A 124 11.90 21.51 -16.48
N PRO A 125 12.87 21.91 -17.31
CA PRO A 125 12.87 23.24 -17.91
C PRO A 125 12.23 23.35 -19.29
N ALA A 126 11.70 24.55 -19.57
CA ALA A 126 11.44 25.09 -20.91
C ALA A 126 12.75 25.36 -21.70
N GLN A 127 13.70 24.41 -21.68
CA GLN A 127 14.96 24.45 -22.43
C GLN A 127 15.14 23.14 -23.19
N ALA A 128 14.29 22.89 -24.18
CA ALA A 128 14.48 21.82 -25.17
C ALA A 128 13.79 22.16 -26.49
N HIS A 129 14.04 23.34 -27.05
CA HIS A 129 13.64 23.69 -28.42
C HIS A 129 14.71 24.52 -29.14
N MET A 130 15.98 24.13 -29.04
CA MET A 130 17.05 24.66 -29.89
C MET A 130 18.07 23.55 -30.11
N ALA A 131 17.79 22.62 -31.03
CA ALA A 131 18.79 21.88 -31.82
C ALA A 131 18.13 20.69 -32.53
N GLN A 132 17.76 20.88 -33.80
CA GLN A 132 18.10 20.02 -34.95
C GLN A 132 17.07 20.19 -36.06
N SER A 133 17.18 21.32 -36.75
CA SER A 133 16.85 21.44 -38.16
C SER A 133 17.97 20.79 -38.98
N LYS A 134 17.76 19.55 -39.46
CA LYS A 134 18.52 18.98 -40.58
C LYS A 134 17.56 18.33 -41.59
N SER A 135 17.32 19.09 -42.65
CA SER A 135 17.39 18.66 -44.06
C SER A 135 16.71 17.34 -44.45
N ARG A 136 15.55 17.45 -45.13
CA ARG A 136 15.31 16.68 -46.37
C ARG A 136 14.33 17.41 -47.30
N GLN A 137 14.94 18.06 -48.30
CA GLN A 137 14.53 18.26 -49.70
C GLN A 137 13.04 18.05 -50.05
N VAL A 138 12.40 19.11 -50.57
CA VAL A 138 11.08 19.12 -51.21
C VAL A 138 11.28 19.50 -52.68
N HIS A 139 10.72 18.73 -53.62
CA HIS A 139 10.26 19.23 -54.94
C HIS A 139 9.37 18.18 -55.65
N PRO A 140 8.53 18.57 -56.63
CA PRO A 140 7.07 18.53 -56.45
C PRO A 140 6.34 17.68 -57.52
N ARG A 141 5.06 17.38 -57.31
CA ARG A 141 4.02 17.36 -58.36
C ARG A 141 2.61 17.10 -57.79
N SER A 142 1.68 17.98 -58.15
CA SER A 142 0.23 17.78 -58.18
C SER A 142 -0.21 17.77 -59.67
N PRO A 143 -1.49 17.53 -60.07
CA PRO A 143 -2.68 17.04 -59.35
C PRO A 143 -3.35 15.82 -60.05
N LEU A 144 -4.40 15.21 -59.47
CA LEU A 144 -5.76 15.11 -60.07
C LEU A 144 -6.69 14.13 -59.31
N CYS A 145 -7.94 14.58 -59.14
CA CYS A 145 -9.15 13.87 -58.70
C CYS A 145 -9.40 12.47 -59.28
N SER A 146 -10.07 11.59 -58.52
CA SER A 146 -11.51 11.23 -58.67
C SER A 146 -11.83 9.88 -57.99
N ALA A 147 -12.95 9.83 -57.26
CA ALA A 147 -13.84 8.68 -56.99
C ALA A 147 -13.23 7.40 -56.34
N GLU A 148 -13.87 6.63 -55.46
CA GLU A 148 -15.12 6.64 -54.74
C GLU A 148 -15.00 5.52 -53.67
N GLN A 149 -15.73 5.67 -52.56
CA GLN A 149 -16.25 4.61 -51.69
C GLN A 149 -15.34 3.84 -50.69
N GLN A 150 -15.92 3.75 -49.48
CA GLN A 150 -15.68 2.82 -48.38
C GLN A 150 -14.37 2.95 -47.57
N LYS A 151 -14.48 3.53 -46.36
CA LYS A 151 -14.69 2.78 -45.09
C LYS A 151 -14.24 3.67 -43.91
N GLN A 152 -15.11 3.75 -42.90
CA GLN A 152 -14.90 4.17 -41.52
C GLN A 152 -13.43 4.37 -41.10
N VAL A 153 -12.99 5.63 -41.01
CA VAL A 153 -11.65 6.04 -40.56
C VAL A 153 -11.62 6.03 -39.03
N GLU A 154 -10.93 5.06 -38.43
CA GLU A 154 -10.43 5.18 -37.06
C GLU A 154 -9.15 6.01 -37.07
N ASP A 155 -9.14 7.08 -36.28
CA ASP A 155 -8.06 8.06 -36.13
C ASP A 155 -6.69 7.39 -35.77
N PRO A 156 -5.70 7.37 -36.69
CA PRO A 156 -4.39 6.77 -36.44
C PRO A 156 -3.56 7.52 -35.39
N SER A 157 -4.04 8.67 -34.88
CA SER A 157 -3.38 9.43 -33.80
C SER A 157 -3.37 8.69 -32.46
N ARG A 158 -4.34 7.81 -32.20
CA ARG A 158 -4.45 7.08 -30.92
C ARG A 158 -3.41 5.98 -30.78
N GLU A 159 -3.12 5.28 -31.88
CA GLU A 159 -2.15 4.19 -31.90
C GLU A 159 -0.71 4.72 -31.78
N VAL A 160 -0.40 5.81 -32.49
CA VAL A 160 0.92 6.44 -32.44
C VAL A 160 1.20 7.05 -31.06
N LYS A 161 0.18 7.57 -30.34
CA LYS A 161 0.32 8.02 -28.95
C LYS A 161 0.56 6.87 -27.96
N LYS A 162 -0.10 5.71 -28.15
CA LYS A 162 0.13 4.51 -27.32
C LYS A 162 1.53 3.94 -27.54
N VAL A 163 1.98 3.86 -28.80
CA VAL A 163 3.32 3.39 -29.16
C VAL A 163 4.40 4.33 -28.63
N ARG A 164 4.22 5.66 -28.74
CA ARG A 164 5.12 6.64 -28.13
C ARG A 164 5.19 6.53 -26.61
N LYS A 165 4.06 6.28 -25.95
CA LYS A 165 4.01 6.08 -24.49
C LYS A 165 4.64 4.76 -24.04
N ALA A 166 4.56 3.70 -24.83
CA ALA A 166 5.24 2.43 -24.56
C ALA A 166 6.76 2.55 -24.76
N ARG A 167 7.20 3.21 -25.84
CA ARG A 167 8.61 3.48 -26.14
C ARG A 167 9.27 4.36 -25.08
N ASN A 168 8.57 5.39 -24.62
CA ASN A 168 9.05 6.28 -23.55
C ASN A 168 9.17 5.54 -22.20
N ARG A 169 8.18 4.69 -21.86
CA ARG A 169 8.28 3.80 -20.68
C ARG A 169 9.48 2.87 -20.75
N ARG A 170 9.74 2.25 -21.91
CA ARG A 170 10.88 1.34 -22.07
C ARG A 170 12.23 2.04 -21.87
N GLN A 171 12.33 3.29 -22.31
CA GLN A 171 13.51 4.12 -22.07
C GLN A 171 13.68 4.44 -20.58
N GLU A 172 12.60 4.79 -19.87
CA GLU A 172 12.63 4.98 -18.41
C GLU A 172 13.09 3.70 -17.67
N TRP A 173 12.57 2.53 -18.05
CA TRP A 173 12.99 1.25 -17.47
C TRP A 173 14.46 0.91 -17.76
N ASN A 174 14.96 1.23 -18.95
CA ASN A 174 16.38 1.04 -19.27
C ASN A 174 17.29 1.97 -18.45
N VAL A 175 16.91 3.25 -18.27
CA VAL A 175 17.67 4.19 -17.42
C VAL A 175 17.72 3.71 -15.97
N LEU A 176 16.59 3.23 -15.44
CA LEU A 176 16.52 2.65 -14.09
C LEU A 176 17.27 1.31 -13.97
N ALA A 177 17.51 0.61 -15.09
CA ALA A 177 18.28 -0.63 -15.11
C ALA A 177 19.79 -0.37 -15.09
N TYR A 178 20.27 0.68 -15.76
CA TYR A 178 21.68 1.08 -15.70
C TYR A 178 22.08 1.63 -14.32
N ASP A 179 21.14 2.24 -13.59
CA ASP A 179 21.36 2.78 -12.23
C ASP A 179 21.37 1.70 -11.13
N LYS A 180 21.21 0.41 -11.49
CA LYS A 180 21.24 -0.71 -10.54
C LYS A 180 22.63 -1.01 -10.00
N GLU A 181 23.71 -0.57 -10.64
CA GLU A 181 25.07 -0.89 -10.22
C GLU A 181 25.59 0.02 -9.08
N PHE A 182 24.86 1.09 -8.73
CA PHE A 182 25.26 2.04 -7.66
C PHE A 182 24.26 2.16 -6.51
N ARG A 183 23.31 1.22 -6.36
CA ARG A 183 22.50 1.15 -5.15
C ARG A 183 23.15 0.25 -4.09
N PRO A 184 23.41 0.75 -2.86
CA PRO A 184 23.61 -0.16 -1.75
C PRO A 184 22.36 -1.03 -1.59
N ASP A 185 22.58 -2.35 -1.47
CA ASP A 185 21.55 -3.40 -1.47
C ASP A 185 20.45 -3.06 -0.44
N ALA A 186 19.18 -3.08 -0.86
CA ALA A 186 18.03 -2.71 -0.01
C ALA A 186 17.75 -3.73 1.12
N ARG A 187 18.65 -4.69 1.32
CA ARG A 187 18.63 -5.66 2.42
C ARG A 187 19.37 -5.17 3.67
N PHE A 188 20.04 -4.02 3.60
CA PHE A 188 20.59 -3.34 4.77
C PHE A 188 20.20 -1.87 4.72
N THR A 189 19.08 -1.52 5.35
CA THR A 189 18.85 -0.13 5.76
C THR A 189 19.38 -0.02 7.19
N PRO A 190 20.49 0.70 7.46
CA PRO A 190 20.71 1.18 8.80
C PRO A 190 19.61 2.22 9.06
N SER A 191 18.80 1.96 10.08
CA SER A 191 17.89 2.94 10.66
C SER A 191 18.65 4.27 10.85
N PRO A 192 18.05 5.44 10.56
CA PRO A 192 18.67 6.77 10.73
C PRO A 192 19.15 7.13 12.15
N TYR A 193 19.08 6.21 13.10
CA TYR A 193 19.44 6.41 14.50
C TYR A 193 20.72 5.68 14.94
N HIS A 194 21.43 4.96 14.06
CA HIS A 194 22.60 4.17 14.46
C HIS A 194 23.92 4.97 14.53
N GLY A 195 23.88 6.16 15.14
CA GLY A 195 25.03 7.06 15.22
C GLY A 195 25.07 7.98 16.43
N MET A 196 24.29 7.70 17.47
CA MET A 196 24.36 8.47 18.72
C MET A 196 24.87 7.56 19.82
N SER A 197 26.15 7.75 20.17
CA SER A 197 26.78 7.15 21.33
C SER A 197 26.01 7.42 22.61
N SER A 198 26.03 6.39 23.46
CA SER A 198 25.69 6.37 24.88
C SER A 198 26.22 7.59 25.64
N GLU A 199 25.32 8.44 26.15
CA GLU A 199 25.35 8.98 27.52
C GLU A 199 23.93 9.40 27.91
N GLY A 200 23.40 8.85 29.01
CA GLY A 200 22.18 9.33 29.66
C GLY A 200 20.95 8.43 29.60
N SER A 201 21.08 7.14 29.91
CA SER A 201 19.92 6.27 30.18
C SER A 201 19.30 6.64 31.54
N LEU A 202 18.25 7.46 31.55
CA LEU A 202 17.26 7.39 32.62
C LEU A 202 16.20 6.37 32.19
N SER A 203 16.22 5.23 32.88
CA SER A 203 15.19 4.19 32.80
C SER A 203 13.80 4.82 32.95
N PRO A 204 12.90 4.73 31.96
CA PRO A 204 11.52 5.12 32.18
C PRO A 204 10.93 4.11 33.16
N ASP A 205 10.63 4.58 34.36
CA ASP A 205 9.97 3.80 35.39
C ASP A 205 8.74 3.09 34.83
N THR A 206 8.48 1.92 35.39
CA THR A 206 7.38 0.97 35.11
C THR A 206 5.98 1.57 35.05
N TYR A 207 5.81 2.85 35.37
CA TYR A 207 4.56 3.61 35.29
C TYR A 207 4.15 3.97 33.85
N PHE A 208 5.07 4.08 32.89
CA PHE A 208 4.71 4.48 31.52
C PHE A 208 4.00 3.40 30.70
N LEU A 209 4.25 2.11 31.00
CA LEU A 209 3.54 1.02 30.32
C LEU A 209 2.06 0.94 30.71
N LEU A 210 1.69 1.47 31.89
CA LEU A 210 0.29 1.49 32.32
C LEU A 210 -0.56 2.53 31.54
N VAL A 211 0.05 3.61 31.06
CA VAL A 211 -0.66 4.69 30.35
C VAL A 211 -1.09 4.25 28.94
N CYS A 212 -0.39 3.30 28.33
CA CYS A 212 -0.75 2.75 27.01
C CYS A 212 -1.98 1.82 27.01
N PHE A 213 -2.54 1.49 28.18
CA PHE A 213 -3.70 0.58 28.31
C PHE A 213 -4.98 1.26 28.85
N TYR A 214 -4.97 2.58 28.97
CA TYR A 214 -6.18 3.36 29.25
C TYR A 214 -7.11 3.46 28.04
#